data_AF-A0A2T3AV58-F1
#
_entry.id   AF-A0A2T3AV58-F1
#
_cell.length_a   1.000
_cell.length_b   1.000
_cell.length_c   1.000
_cell.angle_alpha   90.00
_cell.angle_beta   90.00
_cell.angle_gamma   90.00
#
_symmetry.space_group_name_H-M   'P 1'
#
loop_
_entity.id
_entity.type
_entity.pdbx_description
1 polymer ?
#
loop_
_entity_poly.entity_id
_entity_poly.type
_entity_poly.pdbx_seq_one_letter_code
_entity_poly.pdbx_strand_id
1 'polypeptide(L)'
;MKRQKKNSASSYTTQHENPTNSDGPLFFYMPDTIHGEFCQWFPSTFTMSKTQISSLIGDAIRDADAEDSITFTCAEQFMMYCKAGRFHDKETQRRVLATTSPKEQKRLGKLTAGFTDASWDEVKSAVVVAGTIAKFGQNPKLKGKLLATGDRLLVEAASRDRVWGIGYTAKHAMSYRQHWGENRLGKALMEAREHLRQ
;
A
#
# COMPACT_ATOMS: atom_id res chain seq x y z
N MET A 1 -40.42 -40.09 41.10
CA MET A 1 -39.23 -39.21 41.19
C MET A 1 -38.21 -39.59 40.10
N LYS A 2 -38.18 -38.87 38.98
CA LYS A 2 -37.10 -38.94 37.99
C LYS A 2 -36.80 -37.51 37.51
N ARG A 3 -35.59 -37.03 37.79
CA ARG A 3 -35.07 -35.72 37.36
C ARG A 3 -34.71 -35.78 35.87
N GLN A 4 -35.35 -34.96 35.05
CA GLN A 4 -34.92 -34.68 33.67
C GLN A 4 -33.81 -33.62 33.68
N LYS A 5 -32.70 -33.91 32.97
CA LYS A 5 -31.69 -32.93 32.59
C LYS A 5 -32.24 -32.05 31.47
N LYS A 6 -32.20 -30.72 31.65
CA LYS A 6 -32.42 -29.73 30.59
C LYS A 6 -31.17 -29.68 29.69
N ASN A 7 -31.32 -30.02 28.42
CA ASN A 7 -30.36 -29.62 27.38
C ASN A 7 -30.82 -28.28 26.80
N SER A 8 -30.02 -27.23 26.96
CA SER A 8 -30.18 -25.97 26.23
C SER A 8 -29.38 -26.05 24.93
N ALA A 9 -30.06 -26.22 23.80
CA ALA A 9 -29.48 -25.95 22.50
C ALA A 9 -29.65 -24.46 22.20
N SER A 10 -28.54 -23.72 22.25
CA SER A 10 -28.47 -22.33 21.79
C SER A 10 -28.55 -22.35 20.27
N SER A 11 -29.65 -21.84 19.72
CA SER A 11 -29.84 -21.63 18.28
C SER A 11 -28.89 -20.52 17.82
N TYR A 12 -27.83 -20.90 17.12
CA TYR A 12 -27.05 -19.96 16.33
C TYR A 12 -27.92 -19.47 15.19
N THR A 13 -28.41 -18.23 15.30
CA THR A 13 -29.04 -17.53 14.19
C THR A 13 -27.99 -17.30 13.12
N THR A 14 -28.07 -18.08 12.04
CA THR A 14 -27.37 -17.83 10.78
C THR A 14 -27.77 -16.44 10.30
N GLN A 15 -26.88 -15.46 10.45
CA GLN A 15 -27.03 -14.20 9.74
C GLN A 15 -26.81 -14.52 8.26
N HIS A 16 -27.89 -14.44 7.50
CA HIS A 16 -27.85 -14.47 6.05
C HIS A 16 -26.85 -13.43 5.57
N GLU A 17 -25.77 -13.91 4.93
CA GLU A 17 -24.91 -13.09 4.10
C GLU A 17 -25.79 -12.39 3.06
N ASN A 18 -25.86 -11.06 3.15
CA ASN A 18 -26.39 -10.27 2.05
C ASN A 18 -25.48 -10.53 0.83
N PRO A 19 -26.05 -10.87 -0.34
CA PRO A 19 -25.26 -11.15 -1.52
C PRO A 19 -24.41 -9.90 -1.82
N THR A 20 -23.11 -10.13 -1.95
CA THR A 20 -22.09 -9.13 -2.24
C THR A 20 -22.57 -8.20 -3.35
N ASN A 21 -22.76 -6.94 -3.02
CA ASN A 21 -22.91 -5.87 -4.00
C ASN A 21 -21.62 -5.86 -4.84
N SER A 22 -21.65 -6.49 -6.02
CA SER A 22 -20.48 -6.75 -6.87
C SER A 22 -19.86 -5.47 -7.44
N ASP A 23 -20.58 -4.35 -7.34
CA ASP A 23 -20.27 -3.11 -8.07
C ASP A 23 -19.71 -2.01 -7.17
N GLY A 24 -19.66 -2.23 -5.85
CA GLY A 24 -19.19 -1.24 -4.87
C GLY A 24 -17.66 -1.12 -4.77
N PRO A 25 -17.13 -0.02 -4.19
CA PRO A 25 -15.70 0.13 -3.94
C PRO A 25 -15.16 -0.97 -3.02
N LEU A 26 -13.91 -1.36 -3.24
CA LEU A 26 -13.13 -2.22 -2.36
C LEU A 26 -12.32 -1.36 -1.40
N PHE A 27 -12.69 -1.41 -0.12
CA PHE A 27 -11.95 -0.71 0.92
C PHE A 27 -10.82 -1.59 1.46
N PHE A 28 -9.66 -0.99 1.69
CA PHE A 28 -8.53 -1.64 2.35
C PHE A 28 -7.87 -0.66 3.35
N TYR A 29 -7.32 -1.20 4.44
CA TYR A 29 -6.59 -0.42 5.44
C TYR A 29 -5.78 -1.36 6.33
N MET A 30 -4.46 -1.16 6.42
CA MET A 30 -3.51 -2.04 7.15
C MET A 30 -3.37 -3.45 6.56
N PRO A 31 -2.20 -4.11 6.72
CA PRO A 31 -1.90 -5.37 6.04
C PRO A 31 -2.59 -6.61 6.63
N ASP A 32 -3.08 -6.53 7.87
CA ASP A 32 -3.70 -7.62 8.63
C ASP A 32 -5.23 -7.62 8.55
N THR A 33 -5.81 -6.81 7.66
CA THR A 33 -7.26 -6.71 7.47
C THR A 33 -7.71 -7.29 6.13
N ILE A 34 -9.02 -7.28 5.89
CA ILE A 34 -9.59 -7.64 4.59
C ILE A 34 -8.99 -6.72 3.52
N HIS A 35 -8.53 -7.32 2.42
CA HIS A 35 -7.83 -6.66 1.33
C HIS A 35 -6.48 -6.02 1.71
N GLY A 36 -5.88 -6.45 2.84
CA GLY A 36 -4.60 -5.94 3.34
C GLY A 36 -3.45 -6.04 2.35
N GLU A 37 -3.52 -6.97 1.38
CA GLU A 37 -2.58 -7.08 0.26
C GLU A 37 -2.39 -5.78 -0.55
N PHE A 38 -3.39 -4.90 -0.57
CA PHE A 38 -3.36 -3.61 -1.28
C PHE A 38 -2.62 -2.53 -0.48
N CYS A 39 -2.38 -2.74 0.81
CA CYS A 39 -1.59 -1.82 1.64
C CYS A 39 -0.10 -1.88 1.27
N GLN A 40 0.59 -0.74 1.32
CA GLN A 40 2.04 -0.67 1.09
C GLN A 40 2.86 -1.42 2.15
N TRP A 41 2.29 -1.60 3.35
CA TRP A 41 2.93 -2.29 4.47
C TRP A 41 2.83 -3.81 4.37
N PHE A 42 2.05 -4.33 3.42
CA PHE A 42 1.94 -5.76 3.21
C PHE A 42 3.29 -6.35 2.78
N PRO A 43 3.82 -7.36 3.49
CA PRO A 43 5.08 -8.01 3.13
C PRO A 43 5.05 -8.51 1.69
N SER A 44 5.94 -7.97 0.86
CA SER A 44 6.00 -8.28 -0.56
C SER A 44 7.38 -7.90 -1.09
N THR A 45 8.21 -8.92 -1.31
CA THR A 45 9.55 -8.70 -1.84
C THR A 45 9.48 -8.38 -3.32
N PHE A 46 10.20 -7.34 -3.74
CA PHE A 46 10.41 -7.00 -5.15
C PHE A 46 11.73 -6.23 -5.31
N THR A 47 12.24 -6.24 -6.53
CA THR A 47 13.53 -5.62 -6.89
C THR A 47 13.31 -4.49 -7.90
N MET A 48 14.05 -3.40 -7.76
CA MET A 48 14.06 -2.26 -8.68
C MET A 48 15.48 -1.96 -9.13
N SER A 49 15.69 -1.63 -10.41
CA SER A 49 17.03 -1.23 -10.85
C SER A 49 17.37 0.17 -10.33
N LYS A 50 18.66 0.42 -10.05
CA LYS A 50 19.17 1.74 -9.66
C LYS A 50 18.84 2.80 -10.71
N THR A 51 18.92 2.45 -12.00
CA THR A 51 18.57 3.34 -13.11
C THR A 51 17.10 3.75 -13.08
N GLN A 52 16.18 2.81 -12.85
CA GLN A 52 14.75 3.12 -12.72
C GLN A 52 14.50 4.05 -11.53
N ILE A 53 15.12 3.76 -10.38
CA ILE A 53 14.97 4.60 -9.19
C ILE A 53 15.51 6.02 -9.46
N SER A 54 16.69 6.13 -10.07
CA SER A 54 17.27 7.42 -10.43
C SER A 54 16.40 8.25 -11.35
N SER A 55 15.79 7.59 -12.36
CA SER A 55 14.85 8.26 -13.25
C SER A 55 13.60 8.75 -12.51
N LEU A 56 13.14 8.04 -11.48
CA LEU A 56 11.94 8.42 -10.71
C LEU A 56 12.19 9.61 -9.79
N ILE A 57 13.39 9.72 -9.20
CA ILE A 57 13.68 10.72 -8.17
C ILE A 57 14.56 11.88 -8.65
N GLY A 58 15.03 11.83 -9.91
CA GLY A 58 15.88 12.87 -10.48
C GLY A 58 17.27 12.96 -9.85
N ASP A 59 17.73 11.88 -9.19
CA ASP A 59 19.06 11.79 -8.58
C ASP A 59 19.78 10.51 -9.02
N ALA A 60 21.05 10.63 -9.40
CA ALA A 60 21.86 9.49 -9.80
C ALA A 60 22.28 8.69 -8.56
N ILE A 61 21.86 7.43 -8.47
CA ILE A 61 22.34 6.50 -7.45
C ILE A 61 23.73 6.04 -7.89
N ARG A 62 24.75 6.74 -7.40
CA ARG A 62 26.16 6.48 -7.66
C ARG A 62 26.80 5.87 -6.41
N ASP A 63 26.33 4.69 -6.03
CA ASP A 63 26.96 3.92 -4.96
C ASP A 63 27.94 2.93 -5.60
N ALA A 64 29.10 2.72 -4.98
CA ALA A 64 30.20 1.89 -5.51
C ALA A 64 29.91 0.37 -5.52
N ASP A 65 28.75 -0.05 -5.01
CA ASP A 65 28.35 -1.46 -4.96
C ASP A 65 28.01 -1.99 -6.36
N ALA A 66 28.57 -3.16 -6.69
CA ALA A 66 28.51 -3.79 -8.01
C ALA A 66 27.11 -4.23 -8.48
N GLU A 67 26.11 -4.30 -7.59
CA GLU A 67 24.75 -4.70 -7.97
C GLU A 67 23.94 -3.54 -8.55
N ASP A 68 23.39 -3.72 -9.76
CA ASP A 68 22.59 -2.71 -10.47
C ASP A 68 21.15 -2.56 -9.94
N SER A 69 20.77 -3.29 -8.91
CA SER A 69 19.40 -3.33 -8.40
C SER A 69 19.34 -3.38 -6.88
N ILE A 70 18.18 -3.02 -6.33
CA ILE A 70 17.91 -2.99 -4.90
C ILE A 70 16.63 -3.77 -4.63
N THR A 71 16.68 -4.65 -3.64
CA THR A 71 15.54 -5.45 -3.20
C THR A 71 14.89 -4.84 -1.96
N PHE A 72 13.57 -4.76 -1.99
CA PHE A 72 12.74 -4.19 -0.92
C PHE A 72 11.85 -5.26 -0.32
N THR A 73 11.55 -5.16 0.98
CA THR A 73 10.68 -6.12 1.69
C THR A 73 9.19 -5.77 1.61
N CYS A 74 8.87 -4.53 1.26
CA CYS A 74 7.52 -4.04 1.00
C CYS A 74 7.58 -2.70 0.24
N ALA A 75 6.42 -2.22 -0.22
CA ALA A 75 6.33 -0.97 -0.98
C ALA A 75 6.61 0.29 -0.14
N GLU A 76 6.38 0.25 1.18
CA GLU A 76 6.73 1.36 2.09
C GLU A 76 8.26 1.57 2.13
N GLN A 77 9.04 0.48 2.22
CA GLN A 77 10.51 0.57 2.25
C GLN A 77 11.03 1.27 0.99
N PHE A 78 10.52 0.85 -0.17
CA PHE A 78 10.84 1.46 -1.46
C PHE A 78 10.48 2.95 -1.49
N MET A 79 9.26 3.30 -1.11
CA MET A 79 8.80 4.70 -1.11
C MET A 79 9.69 5.58 -0.22
N MET A 80 10.04 5.12 0.99
CA MET A 80 10.88 5.88 1.91
C MET A 80 12.34 5.96 1.46
N TYR A 81 12.86 4.92 0.80
CA TYR A 81 14.19 4.95 0.16
C TYR A 81 14.25 5.96 -0.98
N CYS A 82 13.24 5.98 -1.87
CA CYS A 82 13.13 6.97 -2.93
C CYS A 82 12.97 8.38 -2.39
N LYS A 83 12.14 8.55 -1.34
CA LYS A 83 11.95 9.84 -0.68
C LYS A 83 13.28 10.38 -0.16
N ALA A 84 14.05 9.59 0.58
CA ALA A 84 15.37 10.01 1.06
C ALA A 84 16.34 10.33 -0.08
N GLY A 85 16.34 9.51 -1.15
CA GLY A 85 17.16 9.75 -2.33
C GLY A 85 16.83 11.04 -3.08
N ARG A 86 15.55 11.45 -3.16
CA ARG A 86 15.13 12.72 -3.78
C ARG A 86 15.82 13.94 -3.15
N PHE A 87 16.21 13.83 -1.88
CA PHE A 87 16.89 14.88 -1.11
C PHE A 87 18.36 14.54 -0.82
N HIS A 88 18.94 13.59 -1.55
CA HIS A 88 20.34 13.16 -1.41
C HIS A 88 20.70 12.67 0.01
N ASP A 89 19.71 12.23 0.80
CA ASP A 89 19.90 11.76 2.18
C ASP A 89 20.28 10.28 2.21
N LYS A 90 21.57 10.03 1.93
CA LYS A 90 22.15 8.67 1.86
C LYS A 90 22.10 7.93 3.20
N GLU A 91 22.21 8.63 4.33
CA GLU A 91 22.14 7.98 5.64
C GLU A 91 20.72 7.48 5.93
N THR A 92 19.69 8.26 5.62
CA THR A 92 18.31 7.77 5.74
C THR A 92 18.03 6.62 4.77
N GLN A 93 18.54 6.67 3.53
CA GLN A 93 18.45 5.53 2.59
C GLN A 93 19.04 4.25 3.19
N ARG A 94 20.26 4.31 3.74
CA ARG A 94 20.93 3.17 4.40
C ARG A 94 20.11 2.63 5.57
N ARG A 95 19.60 3.51 6.43
CA ARG A 95 18.80 3.12 7.60
C ARG A 95 17.46 2.50 7.22
N VAL A 96 16.80 3.00 6.17
CA VAL A 96 15.54 2.43 5.65
C VAL A 96 15.77 1.02 5.11
N LEU A 97 16.87 0.77 4.40
CA LEU A 97 17.23 -0.57 3.91
C LEU A 97 17.59 -1.54 5.06
N ALA A 98 18.19 -1.03 6.13
CA ALA A 98 18.60 -1.85 7.28
C ALA A 98 17.44 -2.35 8.16
N THR A 99 16.20 -1.90 7.95
CA THR A 99 15.03 -2.32 8.73
C THR A 99 13.96 -3.01 7.87
N THR A 100 13.36 -4.06 8.40
CA THR A 100 12.23 -4.77 7.77
C THR A 100 10.87 -4.32 8.31
N SER A 101 10.84 -3.39 9.28
CA SER A 101 9.61 -2.91 9.90
C SER A 101 9.01 -1.72 9.12
N PRO A 102 7.81 -1.84 8.50
CA PRO A 102 7.19 -0.74 7.76
C PRO A 102 6.95 0.50 8.62
N LYS A 103 6.64 0.30 9.90
CA LYS A 103 6.48 1.40 10.86
C LYS A 103 7.77 2.18 11.06
N GLU A 104 8.91 1.49 11.13
CA GLU A 104 10.21 2.13 11.28
C GLU A 104 10.67 2.80 9.98
N GLN A 105 10.46 2.15 8.83
CA GLN A 105 10.72 2.73 7.50
C GLN A 105 9.97 4.07 7.35
N LYS A 106 8.67 4.08 7.66
CA LYS A 106 7.85 5.30 7.64
C LYS A 106 8.36 6.37 8.61
N ARG A 107 8.81 5.97 9.80
CA ARG A 107 9.40 6.90 10.78
C ARG A 107 10.68 7.53 10.25
N LEU A 108 11.56 6.74 9.64
CA LEU A 108 12.81 7.21 9.06
C LEU A 108 12.57 8.16 7.88
N GLY A 109 11.65 7.85 6.97
CA GLY A 109 11.35 8.76 5.86
C GLY A 109 10.64 10.07 6.27
N LYS A 110 10.13 10.17 7.50
CA LYS A 110 9.71 11.47 8.08
C LYS A 110 10.89 12.34 8.52
N LEU A 111 12.05 11.73 8.76
CA LEU A 111 13.27 12.38 9.22
C LEU A 111 14.25 12.69 8.07
N THR A 112 13.83 12.52 6.82
CA THR A 112 14.63 12.83 5.64
C THR A 112 15.16 14.26 5.70
N ALA A 113 16.48 14.40 5.69
CA ALA A 113 17.16 15.69 5.67
C ALA A 113 16.81 16.47 4.39
N GLY A 114 16.63 17.78 4.50
CA GLY A 114 16.33 18.65 3.36
C GLY A 114 14.93 18.47 2.74
N PHE A 115 14.05 17.66 3.35
CA PHE A 115 12.71 17.41 2.85
C PHE A 115 11.89 18.69 2.65
N THR A 116 11.25 18.79 1.48
CA THR A 116 10.20 19.77 1.20
C THR A 116 9.03 19.09 0.50
N ASP A 117 7.81 19.47 0.86
CA ASP A 117 6.62 18.92 0.20
C ASP A 117 6.61 19.23 -1.30
N ALA A 118 7.01 20.43 -1.71
CA ALA A 118 7.04 20.82 -3.12
C ALA A 118 7.88 19.87 -4.00
N SER A 119 9.12 19.59 -3.59
CA SER A 119 10.03 18.71 -4.34
C SER A 119 9.58 17.25 -4.34
N TRP A 120 8.96 16.80 -3.25
CA TRP A 120 8.43 15.45 -3.17
C TRP A 120 7.12 15.28 -3.95
N ASP A 121 6.27 16.31 -3.97
CA ASP A 121 4.97 16.29 -4.65
C ASP A 121 5.09 16.12 -6.16
N GLU A 122 6.19 16.60 -6.75
CA GLU A 122 6.54 16.38 -8.16
C GLU A 122 6.67 14.90 -8.53
N VAL A 123 7.18 14.06 -7.61
CA VAL A 123 7.59 12.68 -7.93
C VAL A 123 6.85 11.60 -7.15
N LYS A 124 6.23 11.92 -6.01
CA LYS A 124 5.71 10.92 -5.06
C LYS A 124 4.70 9.95 -5.65
N SER A 125 3.82 10.45 -6.53
CA SER A 125 2.81 9.60 -7.18
C SER A 125 3.46 8.61 -8.14
N ALA A 126 4.42 9.08 -8.97
CA ALA A 126 5.14 8.22 -9.91
C ALA A 126 5.96 7.15 -9.19
N VAL A 127 6.62 7.51 -8.08
CA VAL A 127 7.31 6.55 -7.21
C VAL A 127 6.33 5.49 -6.73
N VAL A 128 5.20 5.88 -6.12
CA VAL A 128 4.25 4.89 -5.58
C VAL A 128 3.65 4.00 -6.66
N VAL A 129 3.34 4.53 -7.85
CA VAL A 129 2.90 3.72 -8.99
C VAL A 129 3.96 2.70 -9.37
N ALA A 130 5.22 3.13 -9.57
CA ALA A 130 6.31 2.24 -9.97
C ALA A 130 6.53 1.10 -8.96
N GLY A 131 6.55 1.43 -7.67
CA GLY A 131 6.66 0.43 -6.59
C GLY A 131 5.46 -0.51 -6.54
N THR A 132 4.26 -0.02 -6.86
CA THR A 132 3.04 -0.83 -6.92
C THR A 132 3.09 -1.79 -8.12
N ILE A 133 3.50 -1.32 -9.29
CA ILE A 133 3.71 -2.17 -10.47
C ILE A 133 4.74 -3.26 -10.17
N ALA A 134 5.89 -2.92 -9.58
CA ALA A 134 6.92 -3.89 -9.25
C ALA A 134 6.44 -4.92 -8.21
N LYS A 135 5.80 -4.45 -7.13
CA LYS A 135 5.20 -5.31 -6.10
C LYS A 135 4.24 -6.32 -6.71
N PHE A 136 3.25 -5.86 -7.47
CA PHE A 136 2.22 -6.75 -8.00
C PHE A 136 2.72 -7.57 -9.19
N GLY A 137 3.57 -7.00 -10.05
CA GLY A 137 4.14 -7.67 -11.22
C GLY A 137 5.10 -8.81 -10.89
N GLN A 138 5.90 -8.67 -9.83
CA GLN A 138 6.87 -9.69 -9.41
C GLN A 138 6.29 -10.73 -8.45
N ASN A 139 5.06 -10.55 -7.97
CA ASN A 139 4.39 -11.46 -7.05
C ASN A 139 3.12 -12.05 -7.69
N PRO A 140 3.16 -13.23 -8.35
CA PRO A 140 2.04 -13.75 -9.15
C PRO A 140 0.72 -13.91 -8.39
N LYS A 141 0.78 -14.32 -7.11
CA LYS A 141 -0.42 -14.41 -6.25
C LYS A 141 -1.04 -13.05 -5.98
N LEU A 142 -0.21 -12.01 -5.76
CA LEU A 142 -0.69 -10.65 -5.57
C LEU A 142 -1.21 -10.07 -6.88
N LYS A 143 -0.52 -10.30 -8.02
CA LYS A 143 -1.01 -9.94 -9.36
C LYS A 143 -2.43 -10.47 -9.57
N GLY A 144 -2.66 -11.75 -9.31
CA GLY A 144 -3.97 -12.38 -9.44
C GLY A 144 -5.04 -11.69 -8.57
N LYS A 145 -4.73 -11.35 -7.32
CA LYS A 145 -5.63 -10.61 -6.43
C LYS A 145 -5.96 -9.21 -6.95
N LEU A 146 -4.99 -8.48 -7.49
CA LEU A 146 -5.21 -7.14 -8.07
C LEU A 146 -6.06 -7.21 -9.34
N LEU A 147 -5.76 -8.15 -10.25
CA LEU A 147 -6.54 -8.32 -11.48
C LEU A 147 -7.97 -8.78 -11.20
N ALA A 148 -8.18 -9.64 -10.19
CA ALA A 148 -9.49 -10.10 -9.76
C ALA A 148 -10.40 -8.99 -9.22
N THR A 149 -9.87 -7.78 -8.95
CA THR A 149 -10.69 -6.62 -8.60
C THR A 149 -11.55 -6.12 -9.76
N GLY A 150 -11.33 -6.61 -10.99
CA GLY A 150 -12.05 -6.15 -12.17
C GLY A 150 -11.82 -4.66 -12.37
N ASP A 151 -12.89 -3.91 -12.63
CA ASP A 151 -12.83 -2.44 -12.77
C ASP A 151 -13.28 -1.70 -11.50
N ARG A 152 -13.39 -2.42 -10.37
CA ARG A 152 -13.86 -1.83 -9.11
C ARG A 152 -12.89 -0.77 -8.60
N LEU A 153 -13.47 0.25 -7.97
CA LEU A 153 -12.73 1.33 -7.32
C LEU A 153 -12.01 0.80 -6.07
N LEU A 154 -10.69 0.94 -6.02
CA LEU A 154 -9.87 0.60 -4.85
C LEU A 154 -9.70 1.82 -3.96
N VAL A 155 -9.98 1.67 -2.66
CA VAL A 155 -10.06 2.80 -1.72
C VAL A 155 -9.29 2.53 -0.44
N GLU A 156 -8.26 3.32 -0.18
CA GLU A 156 -7.54 3.27 1.09
C GLU A 156 -8.35 3.99 2.18
N ALA A 157 -8.96 3.23 3.07
CA ALA A 157 -9.84 3.71 4.13
C ALA A 157 -9.09 4.15 5.41
N ALA A 158 -7.99 4.88 5.21
CA ALA A 158 -7.19 5.45 6.30
C ALA A 158 -7.86 6.73 6.85
N SER A 159 -8.35 6.67 8.09
CA SER A 159 -9.12 7.77 8.72
C SER A 159 -8.32 9.04 9.03
N ARG A 160 -6.99 8.96 8.99
CA ARG A 160 -6.07 10.08 9.32
C ARG A 160 -5.22 10.53 8.14
N ASP A 161 -5.43 9.95 6.96
CA ASP A 161 -4.67 10.27 5.75
C ASP A 161 -5.64 10.69 4.66
N ARG A 162 -5.57 11.96 4.23
CA ARG A 162 -6.39 12.51 3.14
C ARG A 162 -5.63 12.65 1.83
N VAL A 163 -4.36 12.27 1.78
CA VAL A 163 -3.55 12.32 0.56
C VAL A 163 -3.48 10.93 -0.06
N TRP A 164 -3.01 9.95 0.70
CA TRP A 164 -2.93 8.56 0.24
C TRP A 164 -4.27 7.84 0.38
N GLY A 165 -4.98 8.12 1.47
CA GLY A 165 -6.32 7.62 1.74
C GLY A 165 -7.45 8.63 1.59
N ILE A 166 -8.65 8.20 1.97
CA ILE A 166 -9.87 9.04 1.90
C ILE A 166 -10.16 9.84 3.16
N GLY A 167 -9.41 9.67 4.26
CA GLY A 167 -9.70 10.35 5.53
C GLY A 167 -10.87 9.78 6.32
N TYR A 168 -11.41 8.62 5.93
CA TYR A 168 -12.52 7.96 6.61
C TYR A 168 -12.27 6.45 6.70
N THR A 169 -12.82 5.83 7.75
CA THR A 169 -12.87 4.35 7.86
C THR A 169 -13.85 3.77 6.86
N ALA A 170 -13.68 2.50 6.47
CA ALA A 170 -14.57 1.82 5.52
C ALA A 170 -16.04 1.90 5.95
N LYS A 171 -16.31 1.79 7.26
CA LYS A 171 -17.64 1.90 7.86
C LYS A 171 -18.34 3.23 7.55
N HIS A 172 -17.61 4.34 7.54
CA HIS A 172 -18.19 5.68 7.36
C HIS A 172 -17.90 6.27 5.97
N ALA A 173 -17.11 5.59 5.15
CA ALA A 173 -16.63 6.11 3.87
C ALA A 173 -17.77 6.60 2.98
N MET A 174 -18.81 5.79 2.79
CA MET A 174 -19.91 6.15 1.88
C MET A 174 -20.78 7.30 2.40
N SER A 175 -20.92 7.45 3.71
CA SER A 175 -21.64 8.59 4.32
C SER A 175 -20.96 9.93 4.05
N TYR A 176 -19.65 9.93 3.81
CA TYR A 176 -18.84 11.14 3.57
C TYR A 176 -18.22 11.16 2.17
N ARG A 177 -18.85 10.52 1.19
CA ARG A 177 -18.29 10.33 -0.17
C ARG A 177 -17.84 11.64 -0.85
N GLN A 178 -18.55 12.73 -0.60
CA GLN A 178 -18.24 14.08 -1.14
C GLN A 178 -17.03 14.74 -0.46
N HIS A 179 -16.63 14.26 0.72
CA HIS A 179 -15.55 14.82 1.55
C HIS A 179 -14.28 13.95 1.53
N TRP A 180 -14.24 12.93 0.67
CA TRP A 180 -13.08 12.06 0.56
C TRP A 180 -11.81 12.84 0.24
N GLY A 181 -10.72 12.41 0.88
CA GLY A 181 -9.37 12.75 0.46
C GLY A 181 -9.05 12.23 -0.95
N GLU A 182 -7.80 12.41 -1.34
CA GLU A 182 -7.35 12.21 -2.71
C GLU A 182 -7.28 10.74 -3.14
N ASN A 183 -7.22 9.80 -2.19
CA ASN A 183 -7.11 8.35 -2.44
C ASN A 183 -5.97 8.00 -3.42
N ARG A 184 -4.79 8.64 -3.29
CA ARG A 184 -3.68 8.43 -4.23
C ARG A 184 -3.20 6.99 -4.26
N LEU A 185 -3.24 6.25 -3.15
CA LEU A 185 -2.83 4.85 -3.16
C LEU A 185 -3.82 3.98 -3.93
N GLY A 186 -5.12 4.21 -3.76
CA GLY A 186 -6.16 3.57 -4.57
C GLY A 186 -5.97 3.82 -6.06
N LYS A 187 -5.68 5.07 -6.45
CA LYS A 187 -5.36 5.45 -7.83
C LYS A 187 -4.13 4.72 -8.37
N ALA A 188 -3.05 4.65 -7.59
CA ALA A 188 -1.83 3.95 -7.99
C ALA A 188 -2.04 2.44 -8.18
N LEU A 189 -2.88 1.80 -7.36
CA LEU A 189 -3.26 0.40 -7.54
C LEU A 189 -4.04 0.17 -8.83
N MET A 190 -4.98 1.05 -9.16
CA MET A 190 -5.76 0.94 -10.40
C MET A 190 -4.87 1.20 -11.63
N GLU A 191 -3.94 2.14 -11.57
CA GLU A 191 -2.95 2.36 -12.64
C GLU A 191 -2.04 1.15 -12.83
N ALA A 192 -1.54 0.57 -11.72
CA ALA A 192 -0.76 -0.66 -11.78
C ALA A 192 -1.57 -1.84 -12.32
N ARG A 193 -2.87 -1.92 -12.01
CA ARG A 193 -3.77 -2.94 -12.55
C ARG A 193 -3.88 -2.82 -14.07
N GLU A 194 -4.10 -1.62 -14.61
CA GLU A 194 -4.18 -1.42 -16.06
C GLU A 194 -2.84 -1.73 -16.75
N HIS A 195 -1.72 -1.33 -16.14
CA HIS A 195 -0.38 -1.67 -16.65
C HIS A 195 -0.15 -3.19 -16.74
N LEU A 196 -0.60 -3.95 -15.74
CA LEU A 196 -0.35 -5.39 -15.62
C LEU A 196 -1.33 -6.29 -16.40
N ARG A 197 -2.38 -5.70 -16.99
CA ARG A 197 -3.33 -6.37 -17.90
C ARG A 197 -2.77 -6.52 -19.31
N GLN A 198 -1.87 -5.63 -19.71
CA GLN A 198 -1.15 -5.68 -20.98
C GLN A 198 -0.11 -6.80 -20.96
#